data_AF-A0A368W0B6-F1
#
_entry.id   AF-A0A368W0B6-F1
#
_cell.length_a   1.000
_cell.length_b   1.000
_cell.length_c   1.000
_cell.angle_alpha   90.00
_cell.angle_beta   90.00
_cell.angle_gamma   90.00
#
_symmetry.space_group_name_H-M   'P 1'
#
loop_
_entity.id
_entity.type
_entity.pdbx_description
1 polymer ?
#
loop_
_entity_poly.entity_id
_entity_poly.type
_entity_poly.pdbx_seq_one_letter_code
_entity_poly.pdbx_strand_id
1 'polypeptide(L)'
;MRTSWLGGWPRRPARSSYVRTGQVGLETVLAEIDKLTSVRQLGLPGGLFTDASEKLVAAWRARAMRSHPSGLRESPREVWLTLLAALCWMRQSEIADALVDLLIELVHKINTKAERKVECELRRHVRRHFITRGNLRPDRGSGRRG
;
A
#
# COMPACT_ATOMS: atom_id res chain seq x y z
N MET A 1 5.28 17.75 -24.15
CA MET A 1 5.10 17.09 -22.84
C MET A 1 4.09 15.97 -23.02
N ARG A 2 4.57 14.72 -23.00
CA ARG A 2 3.95 13.58 -23.69
C ARG A 2 3.00 12.80 -22.76
N THR A 3 1.84 12.47 -23.33
CA THR A 3 0.74 11.67 -22.80
C THR A 3 1.17 10.27 -22.36
N SER A 4 1.07 9.96 -21.07
CA SER A 4 1.13 8.58 -20.54
C SER A 4 -0.13 8.16 -19.75
N TRP A 5 -1.19 8.98 -19.79
CA TRP A 5 -2.44 8.76 -19.04
C TRP A 5 -3.20 7.47 -19.36
N LEU A 6 -2.87 6.75 -20.44
CA LEU A 6 -3.60 5.56 -20.89
C LEU A 6 -2.78 4.25 -20.86
N GLY A 7 -1.51 4.27 -20.42
CA GLY A 7 -0.62 3.11 -20.50
C GLY A 7 -0.73 2.08 -19.35
N GLY A 8 -1.39 2.43 -18.24
CA GLY A 8 -1.36 1.60 -17.02
C GLY A 8 -2.73 1.24 -16.44
N TRP A 9 -3.84 1.59 -17.12
CA TRP A 9 -5.17 1.44 -16.51
C TRP A 9 -5.70 0.01 -16.69
N PRO A 10 -5.90 -0.78 -15.62
CA PRO A 10 -6.49 -2.10 -15.74
C PRO A 10 -7.98 -1.94 -16.08
N ARG A 11 -8.42 -2.47 -17.23
CA ARG A 11 -9.81 -2.44 -17.71
C ARG A 11 -10.77 -3.36 -16.93
N ARG A 12 -10.31 -4.00 -15.85
CA ARG A 12 -11.09 -4.82 -14.92
C ARG A 12 -10.57 -4.55 -13.50
N PRO A 13 -11.40 -4.61 -12.44
CA PRO A 13 -10.88 -4.67 -11.09
C PRO A 13 -10.19 -6.03 -10.93
N ALA A 14 -8.91 -6.09 -11.29
CA ALA A 14 -8.05 -7.13 -10.78
C ALA A 14 -7.92 -6.84 -9.28
N ARG A 15 -8.53 -7.68 -8.45
CA ARG A 15 -8.09 -7.89 -7.06
C ARG A 15 -6.56 -7.96 -7.14
N SER A 16 -5.89 -6.95 -6.59
CA SER A 16 -4.48 -6.63 -6.86
C SER A 16 -3.59 -7.87 -6.77
N SER A 17 -3.22 -8.42 -7.92
CA SER A 17 -2.36 -9.59 -8.05
C SER A 17 -1.03 -9.18 -8.64
N TYR A 18 -0.27 -8.39 -7.90
CA TYR A 18 1.19 -8.33 -8.04
C TYR A 18 1.83 -8.33 -6.65
N VAL A 19 1.78 -9.52 -6.04
CA VAL A 19 2.66 -9.93 -4.96
C VAL A 19 4.04 -10.21 -5.57
N ARG A 20 5.03 -9.38 -5.25
CA ARG A 20 6.44 -9.82 -5.23
C ARG A 20 7.09 -9.28 -3.97
N THR A 21 7.39 -10.22 -3.09
CA THR A 21 7.89 -10.06 -1.73
C THR A 21 9.22 -9.29 -1.72
N GLY A 22 9.31 -8.22 -0.92
CA GLY A 22 10.58 -7.61 -0.52
C GLY A 22 10.67 -6.08 -0.64
N GLN A 23 10.31 -5.50 -1.79
CA GLN A 23 10.55 -4.08 -2.10
C GLN A 23 9.32 -3.15 -2.00
N VAL A 24 8.13 -3.71 -1.83
CA VAL A 24 6.88 -2.95 -1.69
C VAL A 24 6.78 -2.46 -0.24
N GLY A 25 6.65 -1.15 -0.06
CA GLY A 25 6.60 -0.50 1.25
C GLY A 25 6.46 1.00 1.05
N LEU A 26 7.54 1.75 1.23
CA LEU A 26 7.51 3.21 1.11
C LEU A 26 7.24 3.67 -0.34
N GLU A 27 7.97 3.15 -1.32
CA GLU A 27 7.82 3.56 -2.73
C GLU A 27 6.40 3.34 -3.26
N THR A 28 5.77 2.25 -2.83
CA THR A 28 4.39 1.93 -3.23
C THR A 28 3.39 2.86 -2.56
N VAL A 29 3.58 3.18 -1.27
CA VAL A 29 2.77 4.17 -0.56
C VAL A 29 2.89 5.54 -1.24
N LEU A 30 4.11 5.99 -1.57
CA LEU A 30 4.32 7.26 -2.27
C LEU A 30 3.63 7.27 -3.64
N ALA A 31 3.76 6.19 -4.42
CA ALA A 31 3.08 6.07 -5.70
C ALA A 31 1.54 6.09 -5.58
N GLU A 32 0.96 5.49 -4.54
CA GLU A 32 -0.49 5.56 -4.30
C GLU A 32 -0.93 6.96 -3.81
N ILE A 33 -0.10 7.66 -3.02
CA ILE A 33 -0.35 9.07 -2.64
C ILE A 33 -0.37 9.96 -3.89
N ASP A 34 0.56 9.77 -4.83
CA ASP A 34 0.61 10.54 -6.07
C ASP A 34 -0.65 10.33 -6.93
N LYS A 35 -1.13 9.08 -7.02
CA LYS A 35 -2.41 8.76 -7.68
C LYS A 35 -3.57 9.46 -7.01
N LEU A 36 -3.68 9.38 -5.68
CA LEU A 36 -4.77 10.01 -4.94
C LEU A 36 -4.74 11.52 -5.11
N THR A 37 -3.56 12.13 -5.05
CA THR A 37 -3.34 13.57 -5.26
C THR A 37 -3.81 13.98 -6.65
N SER A 38 -3.43 13.22 -7.68
CA SER A 38 -3.83 13.48 -9.07
C SER A 38 -5.35 13.45 -9.25
N VAL A 39 -6.05 12.51 -8.60
CA VAL A 39 -7.52 12.44 -8.69
C VAL A 39 -8.18 13.56 -7.86
N ARG A 40 -7.62 13.92 -6.71
CA ARG A 40 -8.14 15.02 -5.86
C ARG A 40 -8.00 16.39 -6.52
N GLN A 41 -6.97 16.60 -7.35
CA GLN A 41 -6.81 17.84 -8.13
C GLN A 41 -7.96 18.11 -9.11
N LEU A 42 -8.81 17.10 -9.40
CA LEU A 42 -10.04 17.29 -10.17
C LEU A 42 -11.09 18.12 -9.42
N GLY A 43 -10.92 18.36 -8.11
CA GLY A 43 -11.75 19.29 -7.34
C GLY A 43 -13.21 18.86 -7.18
N LEU A 44 -13.48 17.54 -7.16
CA LEU A 44 -14.84 17.04 -6.96
C LEU A 44 -15.34 17.41 -5.56
N PRO A 45 -16.55 17.99 -5.41
CA PRO A 45 -17.11 18.33 -4.10
C PRO A 45 -17.26 17.11 -3.20
N GLY A 46 -16.92 17.24 -1.91
CA GLY A 46 -16.94 16.17 -0.90
C GLY A 46 -18.31 15.55 -0.57
N GLY A 47 -19.35 15.89 -1.32
CA GLY A 47 -20.68 15.31 -1.23
C GLY A 47 -21.38 15.21 -2.58
N LEU A 48 -20.64 15.16 -3.69
CA LEU A 48 -21.21 15.25 -5.04
C LEU A 48 -22.32 14.22 -5.33
N PHE A 49 -22.28 13.07 -4.66
CA PHE A 49 -23.25 11.98 -4.83
C PHE A 49 -24.00 11.61 -3.55
N THR A 50 -24.08 12.49 -2.54
CA THR A 50 -24.79 12.18 -1.28
C THR A 50 -26.27 11.91 -1.47
N ASP A 51 -26.88 12.54 -2.47
CA ASP A 51 -28.32 12.37 -2.77
C ASP A 51 -28.58 11.20 -3.73
N ALA A 52 -27.53 10.54 -4.22
CA ALA A 52 -27.62 9.40 -5.11
C ALA A 52 -27.36 8.08 -4.36
N SER A 53 -28.12 7.03 -4.70
CA SER A 53 -27.83 5.71 -4.15
C SER A 53 -26.46 5.18 -4.60
N GLU A 54 -25.74 4.52 -3.71
CA GLU A 54 -24.43 3.91 -4.02
C GLU A 54 -24.49 2.96 -5.21
N LYS A 55 -25.58 2.19 -5.33
CA LYS A 55 -25.82 1.27 -6.44
C LYS A 55 -25.89 1.99 -7.79
N LEU A 56 -26.50 3.17 -7.82
CA LEU A 56 -26.60 4.01 -9.02
C LEU A 56 -25.22 4.57 -9.41
N VAL A 57 -24.47 5.10 -8.45
CA VAL A 57 -23.10 5.61 -8.67
C VAL A 57 -22.18 4.50 -9.17
N ALA A 58 -22.27 3.31 -8.59
CA ALA A 58 -21.54 2.12 -9.04
C ALA A 58 -21.91 1.72 -10.47
N ALA A 59 -23.19 1.80 -10.85
CA ALA A 59 -23.64 1.54 -12.21
C ALA A 59 -23.07 2.57 -13.21
N TRP A 60 -23.07 3.86 -12.85
CA TRP A 60 -22.46 4.92 -13.65
C TRP A 60 -20.95 4.76 -13.81
N ARG A 61 -20.23 4.45 -12.73
CA ARG A 61 -18.81 4.09 -12.80
C ARG A 61 -18.58 2.91 -13.75
N ALA A 62 -19.37 1.85 -13.61
CA ALA A 62 -19.22 0.66 -14.44
C ALA A 62 -19.49 0.97 -15.92
N ARG A 63 -20.48 1.84 -16.21
CA ARG A 63 -20.72 2.36 -17.55
C ARG A 63 -19.52 3.15 -18.07
N ALA A 64 -18.99 4.09 -17.29
CA ALA A 64 -17.82 4.89 -17.66
C ALA A 64 -16.60 4.02 -18.01
N MET A 65 -16.36 2.94 -17.26
CA MET A 65 -15.27 1.99 -17.54
C MET A 65 -15.46 1.19 -18.84
N ARG A 66 -16.70 0.95 -19.26
CA ARG A 66 -17.01 0.23 -20.50
C ARG A 66 -17.02 1.13 -21.73
N SER A 67 -17.30 2.42 -21.54
CA SER A 67 -17.39 3.36 -22.65
C SER A 67 -16.01 3.71 -23.21
N HIS A 68 -15.91 3.74 -24.55
CA HIS A 68 -14.70 4.22 -25.22
C HIS A 68 -14.60 5.75 -25.12
N PRO A 69 -13.39 6.34 -25.04
CA PRO A 69 -13.24 7.80 -24.96
C PRO A 69 -13.91 8.58 -26.10
N SER A 70 -14.02 8.00 -27.30
CA SER A 70 -14.74 8.64 -28.43
C SER A 70 -16.25 8.65 -28.22
N GLY A 71 -16.86 7.50 -27.92
CA GLY A 71 -18.32 7.41 -27.68
C GLY A 71 -18.78 8.20 -26.46
N LEU A 72 -17.87 8.44 -25.52
CA LEU A 72 -18.10 9.34 -24.40
C LEU A 72 -18.11 10.82 -24.82
N ARG A 73 -17.27 11.24 -25.78
CA ARG A 73 -17.24 12.60 -26.32
C ARG A 73 -18.42 12.89 -27.26
N GLU A 74 -18.98 11.86 -27.87
CA GLU A 74 -20.20 11.94 -28.69
C GLU A 74 -21.48 12.04 -27.84
N SER A 75 -21.38 11.78 -26.53
CA SER A 75 -22.50 11.92 -25.60
C SER A 75 -22.74 13.39 -25.23
N PRO A 76 -23.96 13.78 -24.82
CA PRO A 76 -24.20 15.07 -24.21
C PRO A 76 -23.23 15.34 -23.07
N ARG A 77 -22.77 16.58 -22.97
CA ARG A 77 -21.69 16.99 -22.05
C ARG A 77 -22.02 16.63 -20.61
N GLU A 78 -23.28 16.76 -20.22
CA GLU A 78 -23.80 16.46 -18.89
C GLU A 78 -23.62 14.97 -18.56
N VAL A 79 -23.89 14.09 -19.53
CA VAL A 79 -23.77 12.63 -19.37
C VAL A 79 -22.30 12.24 -19.22
N TRP A 80 -21.43 12.74 -20.09
CA TRP A 80 -19.98 12.50 -19.99
C TRP A 80 -19.41 12.97 -18.65
N LEU A 81 -19.74 14.20 -18.23
CA LEU A 81 -19.24 14.76 -16.97
C LEU A 81 -19.72 13.97 -15.77
N THR A 82 -20.99 13.55 -15.75
CA THR A 82 -21.53 12.73 -14.65
C THR A 82 -20.84 11.37 -14.57
N LEU A 83 -20.61 10.71 -15.71
CA LEU A 83 -19.93 9.42 -15.76
C LEU A 83 -18.47 9.51 -15.30
N LEU A 84 -17.76 10.56 -15.73
CA LEU A 84 -16.40 10.82 -15.26
C LEU A 84 -16.35 11.19 -13.78
N ALA A 85 -17.26 12.03 -13.32
CA ALA A 85 -17.36 12.40 -11.91
C ALA A 85 -17.61 11.16 -11.04
N ALA A 86 -18.53 10.27 -11.43
CA ALA A 86 -18.80 9.02 -10.72
C ALA A 86 -17.58 8.09 -10.72
N LEU A 87 -16.87 7.98 -11.84
CA LEU A 87 -15.65 7.21 -11.95
C LEU A 87 -14.56 7.75 -11.01
N CYS A 88 -14.26 9.05 -11.08
CA CYS A 88 -13.23 9.70 -10.29
C CYS A 88 -13.57 9.72 -8.79
N TRP A 89 -14.84 9.93 -8.44
CA TRP A 89 -15.32 9.88 -7.06
C TRP A 89 -15.03 8.52 -6.41
N MET A 90 -15.50 7.44 -7.03
CA MET A 90 -15.26 6.10 -6.50
C MET A 90 -13.77 5.70 -6.54
N ARG A 91 -13.00 6.21 -7.51
CA ARG A 91 -11.55 5.95 -7.59
C ARG A 91 -10.79 6.57 -6.42
N GLN A 92 -11.22 7.71 -5.89
CA GLN A 92 -10.58 8.30 -4.71
C GLN A 92 -10.72 7.39 -3.49
N SER A 93 -11.92 6.86 -3.25
CA SER A 93 -12.17 5.92 -2.15
C SER A 93 -11.35 4.65 -2.30
N GLU A 94 -11.32 4.03 -3.48
CA GLU A 94 -10.53 2.80 -3.71
C GLU A 94 -9.02 3.00 -3.50
N ILE A 95 -8.47 4.14 -3.92
CA ILE A 95 -7.05 4.45 -3.70
C ILE A 95 -6.80 4.70 -2.20
N ALA A 96 -7.72 5.37 -1.51
CA ALA A 96 -7.63 5.57 -0.07
C ALA A 96 -7.67 4.23 0.70
N ASP A 97 -8.56 3.31 0.31
CA ASP A 97 -8.65 1.97 0.90
C ASP A 97 -7.35 1.18 0.68
N ALA A 98 -6.81 1.21 -0.55
CA ALA A 98 -5.53 0.57 -0.86
C ALA A 98 -4.36 1.18 -0.06
N LEU A 99 -4.36 2.50 0.17
CA LEU A 99 -3.38 3.16 1.03
C LEU A 99 -3.49 2.71 2.49
N VAL A 100 -4.70 2.56 3.02
CA VAL A 100 -4.94 2.05 4.37
C VAL A 100 -4.38 0.63 4.50
N ASP A 101 -4.67 -0.26 3.55
CA ASP A 101 -4.14 -1.62 3.54
C ASP A 101 -2.61 -1.65 3.51
N LEU A 102 -1.98 -0.81 2.67
CA LEU A 102 -0.52 -0.69 2.59
C LEU A 102 0.10 -0.19 3.89
N LEU A 103 -0.53 0.79 4.55
CA LEU A 103 -0.07 1.30 5.84
C LEU A 103 -0.17 0.24 6.94
N ILE A 104 -1.28 -0.51 6.97
CA ILE A 104 -1.46 -1.64 7.89
C ILE A 104 -0.33 -2.65 7.67
N GLU A 105 -0.06 -3.06 6.43
CA GLU A 105 1.01 -4.01 6.11
C GLU A 105 2.38 -3.49 6.55
N LEU A 106 2.68 -2.21 6.30
CA LEU A 106 3.94 -1.58 6.69
C LEU A 106 4.14 -1.59 8.21
N VAL A 107 3.11 -1.24 8.97
CA VAL A 107 3.15 -1.25 10.44
C VAL A 107 3.44 -2.65 10.97
N HIS A 108 2.75 -3.68 10.44
CA HIS A 108 3.01 -5.08 10.82
C HIS A 108 4.45 -5.51 10.49
N LYS A 109 4.98 -5.09 9.33
CA LYS A 109 6.36 -5.37 8.93
C LYS A 109 7.39 -4.71 9.84
N ILE A 110 7.12 -3.48 10.29
CA ILE A 110 7.99 -2.78 11.24
C ILE A 110 7.96 -3.49 12.60
N ASN A 111 6.78 -3.82 13.12
CA ASN A 111 6.65 -4.48 14.41
C ASN A 111 7.35 -5.85 14.44
N THR A 112 7.11 -6.70 13.44
CA THR A 112 7.76 -8.02 13.31
C THR A 112 9.28 -7.91 13.18
N LYS A 113 9.80 -6.89 12.50
CA LYS A 113 11.25 -6.64 12.41
C LYS A 113 11.83 -6.19 13.75
N ALA A 114 11.11 -5.36 14.51
CA ALA A 114 11.54 -4.91 15.83
C ALA A 114 11.60 -6.08 16.81
N GLU A 115 10.55 -6.91 16.87
CA GLU A 115 10.49 -8.11 17.71
C GLU A 115 11.66 -9.06 17.43
N ARG A 116 11.90 -9.38 16.15
CA ARG A 116 13.03 -10.23 15.73
C ARG A 116 14.38 -9.63 16.12
N LYS A 117 14.53 -8.31 16.07
CA LYS A 117 15.78 -7.64 16.47
C LYS A 117 16.01 -7.78 17.97
N VAL A 118 14.97 -7.57 18.78
CA VAL A 118 15.04 -7.73 20.25
C VAL A 118 15.36 -9.17 20.62
N GLU A 119 14.69 -10.15 20.00
CA GLU A 119 14.93 -11.57 20.26
C GLU A 119 16.36 -12.00 19.89
N CYS A 120 16.88 -11.50 18.77
CA CYS A 120 18.28 -11.70 18.38
C CYS A 120 19.27 -11.08 19.36
N GLU A 121 19.02 -9.85 19.83
CA GLU A 121 19.88 -9.20 20.82
C GLU A 121 19.84 -9.92 22.17
N LEU A 122 18.68 -10.43 22.60
CA LEU A 122 18.57 -11.23 23.82
C LEU A 122 19.36 -12.53 23.72
N ARG A 123 19.20 -13.27 22.61
CA ARG A 123 19.99 -14.49 22.34
C ARG A 123 21.49 -14.22 22.35
N ARG A 124 21.92 -13.11 21.74
CA ARG A 124 23.33 -12.68 21.73
C ARG A 124 23.84 -12.39 23.14
N HIS A 125 23.09 -11.65 23.95
CA HIS A 125 23.46 -11.35 25.34
C HIS A 125 23.60 -12.62 26.17
N VAL A 126 22.62 -13.52 26.10
CA VAL A 126 22.64 -14.80 26.81
C VAL A 126 23.86 -15.62 26.39
N ARG A 127 24.09 -15.79 25.08
CA ARG A 127 25.23 -16.54 24.56
C ARG A 127 26.57 -15.96 25.01
N ARG A 128 26.74 -14.63 25.00
CA ARG A 128 27.96 -13.98 25.50
C ARG A 128 28.21 -14.31 26.97
N HIS A 129 27.22 -14.17 27.84
CA HIS A 129 27.39 -14.46 29.27
C HIS A 129 27.77 -15.92 29.55
N PHE A 130 27.22 -16.88 28.81
CA PHE A 130 27.58 -18.29 28.96
C PHE A 130 29.03 -18.57 28.54
N ILE A 131 29.49 -17.98 27.43
CA ILE A 131 30.88 -18.12 26.98
C ILE A 131 31.85 -17.50 27.99
N THR A 132 31.55 -16.29 28.48
CA THR A 132 32.39 -15.60 29.46
C THR A 132 32.48 -16.37 30.79
N ARG A 133 31.38 -16.95 31.28
CA ARG A 133 31.40 -17.78 32.50
C ARG A 133 32.06 -19.14 32.31
N GLY A 134 31.96 -19.75 31.13
CA GLY A 134 32.66 -21.00 30.79
C GLY A 134 34.18 -20.84 30.78
N ASN A 135 34.68 -19.65 30.42
CA ASN A 135 36.11 -19.32 30.36
C ASN A 135 36.71 -18.95 31.74
N LEU A 136 35.88 -18.85 32.78
CA LEU A 136 36.28 -18.50 34.15
C LEU A 136 36.44 -19.75 35.06
N ARG A 137 36.50 -20.97 34.51
CA ARG A 137 37.01 -22.11 35.28
C ARG A 137 38.52 -21.90 35.48
N PRO A 138 39.01 -21.59 36.69
CA PRO A 138 40.44 -21.47 36.92
C PRO A 138 41.02 -22.88 36.79
N ASP A 139 42.08 -22.99 36.00
CA ASP A 139 43.02 -24.10 36.08
C ASP A 139 43.41 -24.29 37.55
N ARG A 140 42.84 -25.30 38.21
CA ARG A 140 43.26 -25.64 39.58
C ARG A 140 44.64 -26.26 39.47
N GLY A 141 45.63 -25.40 39.62
CA GLY A 141 46.91 -25.71 40.23
C GLY A 141 47.58 -26.98 39.71
N SER A 142 48.33 -26.84 38.64
CA SER A 142 49.58 -27.59 38.46
C SER A 142 50.55 -27.22 39.60
N GLY A 143 50.32 -27.82 40.77
CA GLY A 143 51.20 -27.80 41.93
C GLY A 143 52.44 -28.65 41.68
N ARG A 144 53.48 -27.95 41.24
CA ARG A 144 54.91 -28.30 41.20
C ARG A 144 55.44 -29.12 42.40
N ARG A 145 56.53 -29.86 42.09
CA ARG A 145 57.65 -30.33 42.95
C ARG A 145 57.30 -31.52 43.86
N GLY A 146 58.14 -32.53 44.03
CA GLY A 146 59.54 -32.79 43.68
C GLY A 146 59.94 -34.06 44.43
#